data_AF-U6DA64-F1
#
_entry.id   AF-U6DA64-F1
#
_cell.length_a   1.000
_cell.length_b   1.000
_cell.length_c   1.000
_cell.angle_alpha   90.00
_cell.angle_beta   90.00
_cell.angle_gamma   90.00
#
_symmetry.space_group_name_H-M   'P 1'
#
loop_
_entity.id
_entity.type
_entity.pdbx_description
1 polymer ?
#
loop_
_entity_poly.entity_id
_entity_poly.type
_entity_poly.pdbx_seq_one_letter_code
_entity_poly.pdbx_strand_id
1 'polypeptide(L)'
;CGRWLIDCKVLPPNHRVVWPSAVVFDLAQALRDGVLLCQLLHNLSPGSIDLKDINFRPQMSQFLCLKNIRTFLKVCHDKFGLRNSELFDPFDLFDVRDFGKVISAVSRLSLHHVAQNKGIRPFPSEETAENDDDVYRSLEELADEHDLGEDIYDCVPCEDEGDDIYEDIIKVEVRQPMKMGMSEDDKRNCCLLEIQETEAKYYRTLEDIEKNYMTPLRQVLSPADVTAIFINLEDLIKVHHSFLRAIDVSMMAGGSTLAKVFLDFKERLLIYGDYCSHMEHAQNTLNQLLAGREDVRQKVEECTLKVQDGKFKLQDLLVVPMQRVLKYHLLLKELLSHSTDRPERQQLKEALEAMQDLAMYINEVKRDKETLKKISEFQSSIENLQVKLEEYGRPKIDGELKVRSIVNHTKQDRYLFLFDKVVIVCKRRGYSYELKEVIELLFHKMTDDPMNNKDVKKWSYGFYLIHLQGKQGFQFFCKTEDMKRKWMEQFE
;
A
#
# COMPACT_ATOMS: atom_id res chain seq x y z
N CYS A 1 27.00 -4.80 4.48
CA CYS A 1 25.52 -4.94 4.52
C CYS A 1 24.82 -4.11 3.42
N GLY A 2 24.83 -2.77 3.44
CA GLY A 2 24.06 -1.94 2.49
C GLY A 2 24.24 -2.29 1.00
N ARG A 3 25.49 -2.46 0.53
CA ARG A 3 25.78 -2.92 -0.85
C ARG A 3 25.17 -4.30 -1.18
N TRP A 4 25.24 -5.23 -0.23
CA TRP A 4 24.67 -6.57 -0.40
C TRP A 4 23.14 -6.52 -0.56
N LEU A 5 22.45 -5.62 0.15
CA LEU A 5 21.01 -5.40 -0.02
C LEU A 5 20.67 -4.83 -1.41
N ILE A 6 21.53 -3.99 -1.98
CA ILE A 6 21.40 -3.52 -3.37
C ILE A 6 21.59 -4.69 -4.35
N ASP A 7 22.61 -5.53 -4.15
CA ASP A 7 22.86 -6.71 -4.99
C ASP A 7 21.69 -7.72 -4.92
N CYS A 8 21.00 -7.80 -3.78
CA CYS A 8 19.77 -8.55 -3.60
C CYS A 8 18.51 -7.87 -4.19
N LYS A 9 18.65 -6.71 -4.85
CA LYS A 9 17.55 -5.90 -5.41
C LYS A 9 16.51 -5.47 -4.37
N VAL A 10 16.95 -5.20 -3.15
CA VAL A 10 16.09 -4.73 -2.05
C VAL A 10 16.14 -3.20 -1.92
N LEU A 11 17.29 -2.61 -2.22
CA LEU A 11 17.51 -1.17 -2.19
C LEU A 11 17.93 -0.66 -3.58
N PRO A 12 17.59 0.60 -3.93
CA PRO A 12 18.01 1.17 -5.21
C PRO A 12 19.53 1.38 -5.24
N PRO A 13 20.18 1.31 -6.42
CA PRO A 13 21.63 1.48 -6.55
C PRO A 13 22.17 2.81 -5.97
N ASN A 14 21.36 3.86 -6.00
CA ASN A 14 21.73 5.21 -5.53
C ASN A 14 21.17 5.54 -4.13
N HIS A 15 20.71 4.55 -3.36
CA HIS A 15 20.14 4.79 -2.03
C HIS A 15 21.15 5.44 -1.08
N ARG A 16 20.68 6.35 -0.21
CA ARG A 16 21.53 7.11 0.74
C ARG A 16 22.45 6.25 1.60
N VAL A 17 22.07 5.00 1.89
CA VAL A 17 22.85 4.07 2.74
C VAL A 17 24.19 3.64 2.14
N VAL A 18 24.44 3.92 0.86
CA VAL A 18 25.73 3.66 0.20
C VAL A 18 26.50 4.93 -0.15
N TRP A 19 26.00 6.11 0.24
CA TRP A 19 26.71 7.36 0.03
C TRP A 19 27.94 7.46 0.94
N PRO A 20 28.99 8.20 0.53
CA PRO A 20 30.18 8.38 1.37
C PRO A 20 29.90 9.05 2.73
N SER A 21 28.81 9.80 2.84
CA SER A 21 28.36 10.47 4.06
C SER A 21 27.40 9.63 4.92
N ALA A 22 27.11 8.40 4.52
CA ALA A 22 26.12 7.56 5.20
C ALA A 22 26.59 7.15 6.59
N VAL A 23 25.66 7.17 7.54
CA VAL A 23 25.87 6.66 8.90
C VAL A 23 25.12 5.34 9.10
N VAL A 24 25.53 4.53 10.08
CA VAL A 24 24.87 3.24 10.38
C VAL A 24 23.38 3.44 10.67
N PHE A 25 23.02 4.58 11.24
CA PHE A 25 21.64 4.95 11.49
C PHE A 25 20.78 5.02 10.21
N ASP A 26 21.34 5.43 9.06
CA ASP A 26 20.59 5.46 7.80
C ASP A 26 20.12 4.07 7.38
N LEU A 27 20.96 3.05 7.63
CA LEU A 27 20.65 1.65 7.36
C LEU A 27 19.65 1.10 8.38
N ALA A 28 19.83 1.41 9.66
CA ALA A 28 18.88 1.04 10.70
C ALA A 28 17.49 1.62 10.39
N GLN A 29 17.42 2.88 10.00
CA GLN A 29 16.19 3.55 9.60
C GLN A 29 15.54 2.90 8.38
N ALA A 30 16.32 2.51 7.37
CA ALA A 30 15.79 1.84 6.17
C ALA A 30 15.21 0.46 6.46
N LEU A 31 15.74 -0.28 7.45
CA LEU A 31 15.29 -1.63 7.79
C LEU A 31 14.25 -1.67 8.92
N ARG A 32 14.04 -0.55 9.62
CA ARG A 32 13.31 -0.46 10.90
C ARG A 32 11.89 -1.02 10.86
N ASP A 33 11.20 -0.91 9.73
CA ASP A 33 9.81 -1.34 9.56
C ASP A 33 9.65 -2.81 9.15
N GLY A 34 10.77 -3.51 8.91
CA GLY A 34 10.82 -4.90 8.47
C GLY A 34 10.38 -5.16 7.03
N VAL A 35 9.91 -4.17 6.26
CA VAL A 35 9.40 -4.36 4.89
C VAL A 35 10.52 -4.85 3.98
N LEU A 36 11.65 -4.14 3.97
CA LEU A 36 12.82 -4.49 3.17
C LEU A 36 13.43 -5.85 3.57
N LEU A 37 13.35 -6.21 4.84
CA LEU A 37 13.80 -7.52 5.32
C LEU A 37 12.92 -8.66 4.82
N CYS A 38 11.61 -8.48 4.80
CA CYS A 38 10.70 -9.46 4.20
C CYS A 38 10.90 -9.56 2.69
N GLN A 39 11.09 -8.43 2.00
CA GLN A 39 11.39 -8.40 0.56
C GLN A 39 12.72 -9.11 0.25
N LEU A 40 13.73 -8.97 1.11
CA LEU A 40 15.00 -9.69 0.98
C LEU A 40 14.78 -11.20 0.93
N LEU A 41 13.99 -11.77 1.85
CA LEU A 41 13.75 -13.22 1.87
C LEU A 41 12.97 -13.68 0.64
N HIS A 42 11.98 -12.90 0.20
CA HIS A 42 11.25 -13.15 -1.04
C HIS A 42 12.20 -13.15 -2.25
N ASN A 43 13.07 -12.14 -2.37
CA ASN A 43 14.04 -12.04 -3.44
C ASN A 43 15.08 -13.16 -3.41
N LEU A 44 15.50 -13.63 -2.22
CA LEU A 44 16.42 -14.75 -2.09
C LEU A 44 15.76 -16.08 -2.44
N SER A 45 14.56 -16.34 -1.95
CA SER A 45 13.78 -17.54 -2.21
C SER A 45 12.32 -17.17 -2.47
N PRO A 46 11.90 -17.07 -3.76
CA PRO A 46 10.51 -16.78 -4.11
C PRO A 46 9.55 -17.79 -3.44
N GLY A 47 8.46 -17.29 -2.85
CA GLY A 47 7.51 -18.09 -2.10
C GLY A 47 7.92 -18.43 -0.65
N SER A 48 9.06 -17.93 -0.15
CA SER A 48 9.43 -18.08 1.26
C SER A 48 8.60 -17.21 2.20
N ILE A 49 8.19 -16.02 1.75
CA ILE A 49 7.21 -15.14 2.38
C ILE A 49 6.05 -14.91 1.40
N ASP A 50 4.82 -15.03 1.91
CA ASP A 50 3.65 -14.51 1.22
C ASP A 50 3.64 -12.99 1.37
N LEU A 51 3.80 -12.26 0.26
CA LEU A 51 3.84 -10.80 0.26
C LEU A 51 2.57 -10.17 0.86
N LYS A 52 1.46 -10.91 0.91
CA LYS A 52 0.20 -10.47 1.53
C LYS A 52 0.25 -10.37 3.05
N ASP A 53 1.17 -11.11 3.68
CA ASP A 53 1.36 -11.07 5.13
C ASP A 53 2.23 -9.88 5.56
N ILE A 54 2.84 -9.18 4.59
CA ILE A 54 3.65 -7.99 4.80
C ILE A 54 2.75 -6.75 4.71
N ASN A 55 2.91 -5.85 5.68
CA ASN A 55 2.35 -4.51 5.59
C ASN A 55 3.37 -3.58 4.94
N PHE A 56 3.23 -3.34 3.63
CA PHE A 56 4.17 -2.52 2.85
C PHE A 56 4.22 -1.05 3.25
N ARG A 57 3.11 -0.54 3.81
CA ARG A 57 3.01 0.84 4.31
C ARG A 57 2.47 0.81 5.74
N PRO A 58 3.34 0.50 6.73
CA PRO A 58 2.91 0.40 8.12
C PRO A 58 2.53 1.77 8.73
N GLN A 59 2.80 2.91 8.07
CA GLN A 59 2.25 4.26 8.37
C GLN A 59 2.08 4.56 9.87
N MET A 60 3.17 4.91 10.57
CA MET A 60 3.19 5.24 12.01
C MET A 60 2.70 4.12 12.96
N SER A 61 2.41 2.91 12.46
CA SER A 61 2.02 1.77 13.29
C SER A 61 3.21 0.97 13.79
N GLN A 62 3.49 1.06 15.10
CA GLN A 62 4.47 0.20 15.76
C GLN A 62 4.07 -1.28 15.65
N PHE A 63 2.77 -1.59 15.72
CA PHE A 63 2.26 -2.96 15.64
C PHE A 63 2.62 -3.62 14.30
N LEU A 64 2.37 -2.93 13.18
CA LEU A 64 2.59 -3.48 11.84
C LEU A 64 4.09 -3.64 11.54
N CYS A 65 4.93 -2.69 11.96
CA CYS A 65 6.39 -2.82 11.88
C CYS A 65 6.88 -4.06 12.62
N LEU A 66 6.48 -4.24 13.88
CA LEU A 66 6.86 -5.41 14.67
C LEU A 66 6.32 -6.72 14.08
N LYS A 67 5.13 -6.72 13.48
CA LYS A 67 4.61 -7.88 12.75
C LYS A 67 5.51 -8.25 11.58
N ASN A 68 5.88 -7.31 10.72
CA ASN A 68 6.78 -7.55 9.59
C ASN A 68 8.12 -8.16 10.06
N ILE A 69 8.74 -7.57 11.09
CA ILE A 69 10.01 -8.06 11.64
C ILE A 69 9.86 -9.50 12.17
N ARG A 70 8.77 -9.81 12.88
CA ARG A 70 8.50 -11.17 13.37
C ARG A 70 8.28 -12.16 12.22
N THR A 71 7.60 -11.75 11.16
CA THR A 71 7.43 -12.57 9.95
C THR A 71 8.78 -12.90 9.34
N PHE A 72 9.67 -11.90 9.18
CA PHE A 72 11.04 -12.10 8.72
C PHE A 72 11.80 -13.12 9.59
N LEU A 73 11.80 -12.94 10.91
CA LEU A 73 12.52 -13.82 11.85
C LEU A 73 11.98 -15.26 11.80
N LYS A 74 10.66 -15.41 11.73
CA LYS A 74 10.00 -16.72 11.62
C LYS A 74 10.43 -17.44 10.33
N VAL A 75 10.46 -16.75 9.19
CA VAL A 75 10.88 -17.36 7.93
C VAL A 75 12.38 -17.67 7.92
N CYS A 76 13.22 -16.83 8.54
CA CYS A 76 14.63 -17.14 8.74
C CYS A 76 14.84 -18.45 9.50
N HIS A 77 14.06 -18.68 10.55
CA HIS A 77 14.07 -19.93 11.30
C HIS A 77 13.52 -21.10 10.47
N ASP A 78 12.29 -20.98 9.97
CA ASP A 78 11.53 -22.09 9.40
C ASP A 78 12.00 -22.51 8.00
N LYS A 79 12.47 -21.57 7.18
CA LYS A 79 12.87 -21.82 5.78
C LYS A 79 14.38 -21.74 5.54
N PHE A 80 15.07 -20.85 6.23
CA PHE A 80 16.52 -20.67 6.08
C PHE A 80 17.32 -21.37 7.19
N GLY A 81 16.66 -22.00 8.17
CA GLY A 81 17.29 -22.86 9.17
C GLY A 81 18.18 -22.13 10.17
N LEU A 82 18.01 -20.81 10.34
CA LEU A 82 18.76 -20.05 11.35
C LEU A 82 18.31 -20.48 12.75
N ARG A 83 19.28 -20.66 13.67
CA ARG A 83 19.00 -21.02 15.06
C ARG A 83 18.47 -19.81 15.82
N ASN A 84 17.68 -20.03 16.87
CA ASN A 84 17.21 -18.95 17.76
C ASN A 84 18.34 -18.10 18.37
N SER A 85 19.54 -18.67 18.55
CA SER A 85 20.73 -17.93 19.02
C SER A 85 21.34 -16.99 17.97
N GLU A 86 20.99 -17.17 16.70
CA GLU A 86 21.50 -16.39 15.56
C GLU A 86 20.48 -15.32 15.11
N LEU A 87 19.28 -15.33 15.70
CA LEU A 87 18.21 -14.38 15.45
C LEU A 87 18.25 -13.25 16.49
N PHE A 88 17.80 -12.06 16.08
CA PHE A 88 17.64 -10.90 16.95
C PHE A 88 16.22 -10.83 17.52
N ASP A 89 16.05 -10.12 18.65
CA ASP A 89 14.71 -9.80 19.16
C ASP A 89 14.09 -8.68 18.32
N PRO A 90 12.78 -8.68 18.01
CA PRO A 90 12.16 -7.64 17.18
C PRO A 90 12.48 -6.18 17.61
N PHE A 91 12.66 -5.94 18.90
CA PHE A 91 13.01 -4.61 19.43
C PHE A 91 14.49 -4.24 19.23
N ASP A 92 15.38 -5.21 18.97
CA ASP A 92 16.78 -4.95 18.62
C ASP A 92 16.89 -4.15 17.31
N LEU A 93 15.90 -4.31 16.41
CA LEU A 93 15.75 -3.53 15.18
C LEU A 93 14.81 -2.34 15.36
N PHE A 94 13.59 -2.56 15.87
CA PHE A 94 12.57 -1.50 15.91
C PHE A 94 12.97 -0.32 16.81
N ASP A 95 13.49 -0.61 18.01
CA ASP A 95 14.02 0.42 18.93
C ASP A 95 15.53 0.62 18.72
N VAL A 96 16.15 -0.12 17.79
CA VAL A 96 17.59 -0.11 17.51
C VAL A 96 18.44 -0.40 18.76
N ARG A 97 17.97 -1.29 19.65
CA ARG A 97 18.65 -1.65 20.92
C ARG A 97 19.98 -2.39 20.68
N ASP A 98 20.02 -3.22 19.64
CA ASP A 98 21.19 -4.04 19.30
C ASP A 98 21.23 -4.29 17.80
N PHE A 99 21.56 -3.23 17.06
CA PHE A 99 21.63 -3.31 15.60
C PHE A 99 22.74 -4.24 15.10
N GLY A 100 23.77 -4.48 15.92
CA GLY A 100 24.84 -5.44 15.62
C GLY A 100 24.28 -6.85 15.41
N LYS A 101 23.35 -7.31 16.25
CA LYS A 101 22.66 -8.60 16.03
C LYS A 101 21.84 -8.64 14.75
N VAL A 102 21.21 -7.53 14.35
CA VAL A 102 20.49 -7.44 13.08
C VAL A 102 21.45 -7.66 11.91
N ILE A 103 22.57 -6.95 11.89
CA ILE A 103 23.60 -7.10 10.87
C ILE A 103 24.18 -8.51 10.85
N SER A 104 24.39 -9.12 12.03
CA SER A 104 24.84 -10.51 12.16
C SER A 104 23.87 -11.50 11.52
N ALA A 105 22.57 -11.36 11.79
CA ALA A 105 21.54 -12.21 11.19
C ALA A 105 21.49 -12.07 9.66
N VAL A 106 21.58 -10.83 9.14
CA VAL A 106 21.63 -10.57 7.70
C VAL A 106 22.93 -11.12 7.06
N SER A 107 24.06 -11.06 7.78
CA SER A 107 25.32 -11.68 7.34
C SER A 107 25.18 -13.20 7.22
N ARG A 108 24.53 -13.86 8.19
CA ARG A 108 24.23 -15.30 8.12
C ARG A 108 23.38 -15.66 6.90
N LEU A 109 22.39 -14.84 6.56
CA LEU A 109 21.61 -15.01 5.34
C LEU A 109 22.47 -14.85 4.07
N SER A 110 23.41 -13.91 4.06
CA SER A 110 24.35 -13.74 2.93
C SER A 110 25.24 -14.97 2.72
N LEU A 111 25.64 -15.62 3.80
CA LEU A 111 26.44 -16.84 3.79
C LEU A 111 25.61 -18.10 3.53
N HIS A 112 24.28 -18.02 3.53
CA HIS A 112 23.41 -19.16 3.30
C HIS A 112 23.50 -19.65 1.84
N HIS A 113 23.43 -20.96 1.62
CA HIS A 113 23.61 -21.58 0.30
C HIS A 113 22.65 -21.02 -0.77
N VAL A 114 21.42 -20.67 -0.39
CA VAL A 114 20.43 -20.05 -1.29
C VAL A 114 20.93 -18.72 -1.86
N ALA A 115 21.57 -17.89 -1.04
CA ALA A 115 22.12 -16.61 -1.48
C ALA A 115 23.37 -16.81 -2.35
N GLN A 116 24.26 -17.73 -1.95
CA GLN A 116 25.49 -18.05 -2.70
C GLN A 116 25.18 -18.62 -4.10
N ASN A 117 24.15 -19.46 -4.21
CA ASN A 117 23.71 -20.04 -5.49
C ASN A 117 23.22 -18.98 -6.49
N LYS A 118 22.83 -17.79 -6.02
CA LYS A 118 22.47 -16.65 -6.89
C LYS A 118 23.68 -15.83 -7.37
N GLY A 119 24.90 -16.22 -7.00
CA GLY A 119 26.13 -15.52 -7.38
C GLY A 119 26.34 -14.19 -6.64
N ILE A 120 25.58 -13.93 -5.58
CA ILE A 120 25.69 -12.71 -4.77
C ILE A 120 26.84 -12.90 -3.78
N ARG A 121 27.78 -11.95 -3.73
CA ARG A 121 28.94 -12.05 -2.84
C ARG A 121 28.51 -11.88 -1.37
N PRO A 122 28.84 -12.82 -0.46
CA PRO A 122 28.47 -12.71 0.94
C PRO A 122 29.26 -11.60 1.66
N PHE A 123 28.80 -11.20 2.85
CA PHE A 123 29.52 -10.27 3.73
C PHE A 123 29.56 -10.79 5.18
N PRO A 124 30.57 -10.41 5.99
CA PRO A 124 31.72 -9.56 5.64
C PRO A 124 32.73 -10.27 4.72
N SER A 125 33.48 -9.50 3.91
CA SER A 125 34.67 -10.03 3.22
C SER A 125 35.86 -10.06 4.19
N GLU A 126 36.85 -10.91 3.96
CA GLU A 126 38.05 -11.03 4.82
C GLU A 126 38.78 -9.68 5.03
N GLU A 127 38.62 -8.72 4.11
CA GLU A 127 39.20 -7.36 4.19
C GLU A 127 38.41 -6.37 5.07
N THR A 128 37.21 -6.71 5.56
CA THR A 128 36.30 -5.79 6.28
C THR A 128 35.94 -6.25 7.70
N ALA A 129 36.61 -7.27 8.22
CA ALA A 129 36.29 -7.92 9.49
C ALA A 129 36.90 -7.23 10.73
N GLU A 130 36.81 -5.90 10.84
CA GLU A 130 37.09 -5.20 12.10
C GLU A 130 35.84 -5.21 13.00
N ASN A 131 36.02 -5.50 14.29
CA ASN A 131 34.95 -5.55 15.28
C ASN A 131 34.43 -4.13 15.60
N ASP A 132 33.44 -3.67 14.83
CA ASP A 132 32.78 -2.37 14.99
C ASP A 132 31.67 -2.36 16.07
N ASP A 133 31.84 -3.12 17.16
CA ASP A 133 30.84 -3.16 18.25
C ASP A 133 30.59 -1.77 18.88
N ASP A 134 31.57 -0.86 18.77
CA ASP A 134 31.52 0.51 19.29
C ASP A 134 30.60 1.44 18.47
N VAL A 135 30.40 1.15 17.18
CA VAL A 135 29.59 1.97 16.27
C VAL A 135 28.09 1.86 16.59
N TYR A 136 27.66 0.74 17.19
CA TYR A 136 26.24 0.47 17.48
C TYR A 136 25.77 1.04 18.82
N ARG A 137 26.68 1.39 19.74
CA ARG A 137 26.35 1.73 21.14
C ARG A 137 25.54 3.03 21.33
N SER A 138 25.43 3.87 20.30
CA SER A 138 24.71 5.17 20.36
C SER A 138 23.49 5.26 19.45
N LEU A 139 23.12 4.16 18.77
CA LEU A 139 22.04 4.19 17.78
C LEU A 139 20.64 4.24 18.41
N GLU A 140 20.47 3.73 19.63
CA GLU A 140 19.18 3.78 20.34
C GLU A 140 18.76 5.24 20.64
N GLU A 141 19.71 6.13 20.94
CA GLU A 141 19.44 7.55 21.19
C GLU A 141 19.06 8.29 19.91
N LEU A 142 19.73 7.98 18.78
CA LEU A 142 19.39 8.54 17.47
C LEU A 142 18.02 8.04 16.96
N ALA A 143 17.67 6.78 17.25
CA ALA A 143 16.37 6.19 16.90
C ALA A 143 15.18 6.81 17.64
N ASP A 144 15.46 7.41 18.80
CA ASP A 144 14.50 8.12 19.63
C ASP A 144 14.28 9.57 19.12
N GLU A 145 15.32 10.20 18.54
CA GLU A 145 15.31 11.60 18.05
C GLU A 145 14.87 11.75 16.58
N HIS A 146 15.06 10.74 15.73
CA HIS A 146 14.73 10.81 14.32
C HIS A 146 13.75 9.71 13.91
N ASP A 147 12.56 10.07 13.42
CA ASP A 147 11.61 9.09 12.92
C ASP A 147 10.81 9.55 11.68
N LEU A 148 10.97 8.76 10.61
CA LEU A 148 10.40 8.75 9.26
C LEU A 148 10.52 10.03 8.39
N GLY A 149 11.29 9.89 7.30
CA GLY A 149 11.04 10.56 6.02
C GLY A 149 10.44 9.54 5.03
N GLU A 150 9.49 9.98 4.20
CA GLU A 150 8.62 9.14 3.35
C GLU A 150 9.30 8.52 2.11
N ASP A 151 10.57 8.83 1.84
CA ASP A 151 11.23 8.59 0.54
C ASP A 151 11.99 7.24 0.37
N ILE A 152 11.69 6.20 1.15
CA ILE A 152 12.47 4.93 1.13
C ILE A 152 11.86 3.83 0.24
N TYR A 153 10.61 4.00 -0.22
CA TYR A 153 9.84 2.90 -0.83
C TYR A 153 9.85 2.83 -2.37
N ASP A 154 10.75 3.55 -3.05
CA ASP A 154 10.89 3.50 -4.52
C ASP A 154 11.18 2.09 -5.09
N CYS A 155 11.60 1.14 -4.24
CA CYS A 155 11.93 -0.25 -4.62
C CYS A 155 10.94 -1.30 -4.11
N VAL A 156 9.89 -0.89 -3.39
CA VAL A 156 8.75 -1.77 -3.15
C VAL A 156 8.02 -1.89 -4.49
N PRO A 157 7.61 -3.10 -4.93
CA PRO A 157 6.76 -3.20 -6.11
C PRO A 157 5.48 -2.38 -5.88
N CYS A 158 5.45 -1.16 -6.41
CA CYS A 158 4.20 -0.62 -6.90
C CYS A 158 3.77 -1.55 -8.03
N GLU A 159 2.47 -1.77 -8.19
CA GLU A 159 1.86 -2.64 -9.21
C GLU A 159 2.07 -2.06 -10.63
N ASP A 160 3.29 -1.62 -10.96
CA ASP A 160 3.67 -0.93 -12.20
C ASP A 160 3.87 -1.90 -13.38
N GLU A 161 3.87 -3.22 -13.15
CA GLU A 161 3.88 -4.21 -14.24
C GLU A 161 2.64 -4.09 -15.15
N GLY A 162 1.57 -3.44 -14.68
CA GLY A 162 0.36 -3.25 -15.48
C GLY A 162 0.48 -2.19 -16.58
N ASP A 163 1.27 -1.12 -16.39
CA ASP A 163 1.18 0.07 -17.26
C ASP A 163 1.67 -0.18 -18.69
N ASP A 164 2.67 -1.03 -18.87
CA ASP A 164 3.14 -1.46 -20.20
C ASP A 164 2.07 -2.29 -20.96
N ILE A 165 1.28 -3.08 -20.23
CA ILE A 165 0.25 -3.98 -20.79
C ILE A 165 -0.94 -3.17 -21.32
N TYR A 166 -1.42 -2.17 -20.57
CA TYR A 166 -2.52 -1.31 -21.01
C TYR A 166 -2.18 -0.59 -22.32
N GLU A 167 -0.99 -0.01 -22.39
CA GLU A 167 -0.55 0.73 -23.56
C GLU A 167 -0.46 -0.19 -24.77
N ASP A 168 -0.06 -1.46 -24.63
CA ASP A 168 -0.02 -2.42 -25.72
C ASP A 168 -1.42 -2.93 -26.15
N ILE A 169 -2.35 -3.10 -25.21
CA ILE A 169 -3.73 -3.54 -25.49
C ILE A 169 -4.55 -2.39 -26.07
N ILE A 170 -4.41 -1.19 -25.54
CA ILE A 170 -5.29 -0.05 -25.87
C ILE A 170 -4.67 0.90 -26.90
N LYS A 171 -3.38 0.73 -27.26
CA LYS A 171 -2.73 1.51 -28.33
C LYS A 171 -3.57 1.57 -29.60
N VAL A 172 -3.72 2.78 -30.12
CA VAL A 172 -4.18 3.00 -31.49
C VAL A 172 -2.99 2.80 -32.44
N GLU A 173 -3.07 1.82 -33.34
CA GLU A 173 -1.99 1.48 -34.29
C GLU A 173 -1.71 2.61 -35.31
N VAL A 174 -2.70 3.48 -35.56
CA VAL A 174 -2.59 4.57 -36.53
C VAL A 174 -2.49 5.91 -35.80
N ARG A 175 -1.35 6.13 -35.14
CA ARG A 175 -0.93 7.50 -34.83
C ARG A 175 -0.73 8.21 -36.17
N GLN A 176 -1.54 9.22 -36.48
CA GLN A 176 -0.91 10.42 -37.05
C GLN A 176 -0.19 11.06 -35.85
N PRO A 177 1.14 10.88 -35.68
CA PRO A 177 1.84 11.60 -34.62
C PRO A 177 1.53 13.09 -34.80
N MET A 178 1.20 13.80 -33.73
CA MET A 178 1.02 15.25 -33.78
C MET A 178 2.23 15.85 -34.50
N LYS A 179 2.07 16.27 -35.76
CA LYS A 179 3.17 16.77 -36.57
C LYS A 179 3.40 18.24 -36.20
N MET A 180 4.66 18.68 -36.19
CA MET A 180 4.96 20.11 -36.15
C MET A 180 4.21 20.81 -37.30
N GLY A 181 3.32 21.76 -36.96
CA GLY A 181 2.51 22.51 -37.92
C GLY A 181 1.01 22.21 -37.94
N MET A 182 0.49 21.27 -37.13
CA MET A 182 -0.95 21.05 -36.98
C MET A 182 -1.64 22.23 -36.30
N SER A 183 -2.86 22.57 -36.74
CA SER A 183 -3.68 23.59 -36.08
C SER A 183 -4.17 23.08 -34.72
N GLU A 184 -4.55 23.99 -33.82
CA GLU A 184 -5.15 23.61 -32.52
C GLU A 184 -6.45 22.81 -32.71
N ASP A 185 -7.20 23.06 -33.79
CA ASP A 185 -8.41 22.32 -34.14
C ASP A 185 -8.10 20.89 -34.58
N ASP A 186 -7.02 20.67 -35.32
CA ASP A 186 -6.58 19.32 -35.70
C ASP A 186 -6.13 18.53 -34.47
N LYS A 187 -5.38 19.17 -33.55
CA LYS A 187 -4.95 18.55 -32.29
C LYS A 187 -6.15 18.16 -31.42
N ARG A 188 -7.13 19.06 -31.28
CA ARG A 188 -8.39 18.78 -30.56
C ARG A 188 -9.12 17.59 -31.18
N ASN A 189 -9.24 17.55 -32.51
CA ASN A 189 -9.89 16.44 -33.20
C ASN A 189 -9.14 15.11 -32.99
N CYS A 190 -7.80 15.12 -32.96
CA CYS A 190 -7.02 13.94 -32.57
C CYS A 190 -7.35 13.47 -31.15
N CYS A 191 -7.44 14.37 -30.16
CA CYS A 191 -7.81 13.99 -28.79
C CYS A 191 -9.22 13.39 -28.71
N LEU A 192 -10.17 13.95 -29.46
CA LEU A 192 -11.54 13.43 -29.51
C LEU A 192 -11.61 12.02 -30.12
N LEU A 193 -10.90 11.81 -31.24
CA LEU A 193 -10.78 10.50 -31.88
C LEU A 193 -10.08 9.51 -30.96
N GLU A 194 -9.02 9.91 -30.28
CA GLU A 194 -8.31 9.07 -29.32
C GLU A 194 -9.23 8.61 -28.18
N ILE A 195 -10.04 9.51 -27.60
CA ILE A 195 -11.02 9.14 -26.58
C ILE A 195 -11.99 8.08 -27.11
N GLN A 196 -12.56 8.30 -28.30
CA GLN A 196 -13.52 7.39 -28.92
C GLN A 196 -12.90 6.03 -29.27
N GLU A 197 -11.76 6.01 -29.94
CA GLU A 197 -11.10 4.79 -30.40
C GLU A 197 -10.59 3.96 -29.24
N THR A 198 -9.97 4.60 -28.24
CA THR A 198 -9.50 3.89 -27.04
C THR A 198 -10.67 3.36 -26.21
N GLU A 199 -11.82 4.06 -26.18
CA GLU A 199 -13.03 3.57 -25.52
C GLU A 199 -13.65 2.39 -26.28
N ALA A 200 -13.72 2.46 -27.60
CA ALA A 200 -14.22 1.36 -28.43
C ALA A 200 -13.34 0.12 -28.28
N LYS A 201 -12.02 0.29 -28.25
CA LYS A 201 -11.08 -0.81 -28.03
C LYS A 201 -11.22 -1.39 -26.63
N TYR A 202 -11.32 -0.54 -25.61
CA TYR A 202 -11.56 -0.97 -24.23
C TYR A 202 -12.84 -1.78 -24.09
N TYR A 203 -13.97 -1.26 -24.61
CA TYR A 203 -15.24 -1.98 -24.58
C TYR A 203 -15.17 -3.35 -25.28
N ARG A 204 -14.51 -3.43 -26.45
CA ARG A 204 -14.27 -4.71 -27.15
C ARG A 204 -13.45 -5.66 -26.30
N THR A 205 -12.39 -5.19 -25.63
CA THR A 205 -11.61 -6.01 -24.70
C THR A 205 -12.48 -6.56 -23.57
N LEU A 206 -13.38 -5.77 -22.99
CA LEU A 206 -14.31 -6.27 -21.97
C LEU A 206 -15.26 -7.35 -22.52
N GLU A 207 -15.82 -7.12 -23.71
CA GLU A 207 -16.65 -8.13 -24.40
C GLU A 207 -15.88 -9.42 -24.70
N ASP A 208 -14.61 -9.32 -25.10
CA ASP A 208 -13.76 -10.47 -25.36
C ASP A 208 -13.52 -11.27 -24.08
N ILE A 209 -13.32 -10.61 -22.93
CA ILE A 209 -13.21 -11.28 -21.63
C ILE A 209 -14.50 -12.02 -21.29
N GLU A 210 -15.66 -11.40 -21.46
CA GLU A 210 -16.96 -12.04 -21.17
C GLU A 210 -17.23 -13.26 -22.06
N LYS A 211 -17.07 -13.09 -23.37
CA LYS A 211 -17.41 -14.11 -24.37
C LYS A 211 -16.41 -15.26 -24.38
N ASN A 212 -15.11 -14.95 -24.30
CA ASN A 212 -14.07 -15.94 -24.56
C ASN A 212 -13.43 -16.50 -23.28
N TYR A 213 -13.57 -15.83 -22.12
CA TYR A 213 -13.09 -16.36 -20.83
C TYR A 213 -14.24 -16.66 -19.87
N MET A 214 -15.05 -15.67 -19.51
CA MET A 214 -16.05 -15.82 -18.45
C MET A 214 -17.11 -16.87 -18.80
N THR A 215 -17.65 -16.85 -20.02
CA THR A 215 -18.66 -17.82 -20.47
C THR A 215 -18.13 -19.25 -20.52
N PRO A 216 -16.94 -19.53 -21.11
CA PRO A 216 -16.35 -20.87 -21.05
C PRO A 216 -15.94 -21.31 -19.64
N LEU A 217 -15.43 -20.40 -18.81
CA LEU A 217 -14.96 -20.73 -17.46
C LEU A 217 -16.10 -21.03 -16.49
N ARG A 218 -17.31 -20.50 -16.71
CA ARG A 218 -18.53 -20.90 -15.99
C ARG A 218 -18.83 -22.40 -16.07
N GLN A 219 -18.28 -23.13 -17.05
CA GLN A 219 -18.48 -24.58 -17.19
C GLN A 219 -17.54 -25.40 -16.30
N VAL A 220 -16.42 -24.82 -15.85
CA VAL A 220 -15.37 -25.52 -15.07
C VAL A 220 -15.20 -24.95 -13.66
N LEU A 221 -15.58 -23.69 -13.45
CA LEU A 221 -15.50 -22.99 -12.17
C LEU A 221 -16.83 -23.03 -11.42
N SER A 222 -16.76 -22.95 -10.09
CA SER A 222 -17.96 -22.76 -9.29
C SER A 222 -18.51 -21.33 -9.46
N PRO A 223 -19.81 -21.09 -9.21
CA PRO A 223 -20.36 -19.73 -9.25
C PRO A 223 -19.63 -18.75 -8.33
N ALA A 224 -19.17 -19.22 -7.15
CA ALA A 224 -18.40 -18.42 -6.22
C ALA A 224 -17.03 -18.03 -6.79
N ASP A 225 -16.32 -18.96 -7.44
CA ASP A 225 -15.03 -18.67 -8.07
C ASP A 225 -15.18 -17.71 -9.25
N VAL A 226 -16.25 -17.86 -10.05
CA VAL A 226 -16.56 -16.92 -11.16
C VAL A 226 -16.79 -15.52 -10.61
N THR A 227 -17.60 -15.36 -9.57
CA THR A 227 -17.83 -14.05 -8.92
C THR A 227 -16.54 -13.51 -8.30
N ALA A 228 -15.72 -14.36 -7.67
CA ALA A 228 -14.46 -13.93 -7.08
C ALA A 228 -13.43 -13.45 -8.11
N ILE A 229 -13.37 -14.07 -9.30
CA ILE A 229 -12.42 -13.74 -10.36
C ILE A 229 -12.90 -12.56 -11.22
N PHE A 230 -14.18 -12.53 -11.58
CA PHE A 230 -14.72 -11.52 -12.50
C PHE A 230 -15.40 -10.35 -11.80
N ILE A 231 -15.60 -10.42 -10.47
CA ILE A 231 -16.13 -9.34 -9.62
C ILE A 231 -17.47 -8.82 -10.19
N ASN A 232 -17.51 -7.58 -10.67
CA ASN A 232 -18.66 -6.93 -11.28
C ASN A 232 -18.40 -6.55 -12.76
N LEU A 233 -17.58 -7.34 -13.47
CA LEU A 233 -17.21 -7.09 -14.87
C LEU A 233 -18.42 -6.97 -15.82
N GLU A 234 -19.48 -7.76 -15.63
CA GLU A 234 -20.70 -7.66 -16.44
C GLU A 234 -21.37 -6.28 -16.31
N ASP A 235 -21.29 -5.65 -15.14
CA ASP A 235 -21.85 -4.32 -14.93
C ASP A 235 -20.96 -3.23 -15.53
N LEU A 236 -19.63 -3.41 -15.49
CA LEU A 236 -18.69 -2.58 -16.25
C LEU A 236 -19.01 -2.62 -17.75
N ILE A 237 -19.20 -3.81 -18.33
CA ILE A 237 -19.55 -3.98 -19.75
C ILE A 237 -20.82 -3.20 -20.10
N LYS A 238 -21.89 -3.31 -19.29
CA LYS A 238 -23.16 -2.59 -19.53
C LYS A 238 -22.98 -1.07 -19.46
N VAL A 239 -22.22 -0.58 -18.48
CA VAL A 239 -21.94 0.86 -18.34
C VAL A 239 -21.13 1.35 -19.54
N HIS A 240 -20.06 0.65 -19.92
CA HIS A 240 -19.18 1.05 -21.03
C HIS A 240 -19.84 0.91 -22.40
N HIS A 241 -20.76 -0.05 -22.60
CA HIS A 241 -21.60 -0.10 -23.79
C HIS A 241 -22.44 1.18 -23.96
N SER A 242 -23.08 1.60 -22.86
CA SER A 242 -23.89 2.82 -22.84
C SER A 242 -23.03 4.06 -23.01
N PHE A 243 -21.85 4.07 -22.41
CA PHE A 243 -20.90 5.18 -22.41
C PHE A 243 -20.32 5.41 -23.80
N LEU A 244 -19.83 4.34 -24.45
CA LEU A 244 -19.33 4.37 -25.83
C LEU A 244 -20.40 4.90 -26.78
N ARG A 245 -21.64 4.41 -26.68
CA ARG A 245 -22.75 4.88 -27.53
C ARG A 245 -23.01 6.39 -27.33
N ALA A 246 -22.92 6.89 -26.10
CA ALA A 246 -23.08 8.32 -25.82
C ALA A 246 -21.91 9.16 -26.37
N ILE A 247 -20.68 8.62 -26.30
CA ILE A 247 -19.49 9.23 -26.91
C ILE A 247 -19.67 9.29 -28.44
N ASP A 248 -20.08 8.21 -29.09
CA ASP A 248 -20.31 8.16 -30.54
C ASP A 248 -21.33 9.23 -30.99
N VAL A 249 -22.44 9.38 -30.26
CA VAL A 249 -23.44 10.42 -30.53
C VAL A 249 -22.84 11.83 -30.37
N SER A 250 -22.01 12.04 -29.34
CA SER A 250 -21.31 13.31 -29.15
C SER A 250 -20.31 13.60 -30.28
N MET A 251 -19.63 12.57 -30.78
CA MET A 251 -18.69 12.69 -31.90
C MET A 251 -19.38 13.08 -33.20
N MET A 252 -20.60 12.57 -33.46
CA MET A 252 -21.44 13.02 -34.58
C MET A 252 -21.82 14.51 -34.50
N ALA A 253 -21.83 15.08 -33.29
CA ALA A 253 -22.07 16.50 -33.02
C ALA A 253 -20.78 17.34 -32.85
N GLY A 254 -19.64 16.86 -33.36
CA GLY A 254 -18.35 17.56 -33.32
C GLY A 254 -17.66 17.58 -31.95
N GLY A 255 -18.07 16.70 -31.04
CA GLY A 255 -17.49 16.57 -29.70
C GLY A 255 -17.96 17.61 -28.68
N SER A 256 -18.87 18.51 -29.08
CA SER A 256 -19.34 19.63 -28.24
C SER A 256 -20.04 19.18 -26.95
N THR A 257 -20.69 18.02 -26.96
CA THR A 257 -21.41 17.46 -25.80
C THR A 257 -20.59 16.47 -24.98
N LEU A 258 -19.31 16.26 -25.30
CA LEU A 258 -18.52 15.17 -24.70
C LEU A 258 -18.36 15.35 -23.20
N ALA A 259 -18.11 16.59 -22.74
CA ALA A 259 -18.02 16.92 -21.33
C ALA A 259 -19.26 16.48 -20.53
N LYS A 260 -20.46 16.73 -21.08
CA LYS A 260 -21.71 16.33 -20.47
C LYS A 260 -21.82 14.81 -20.34
N VAL A 261 -21.38 14.06 -21.35
CA VAL A 261 -21.36 12.59 -21.30
C VAL A 261 -20.52 12.09 -20.11
N PHE A 262 -19.35 12.66 -19.86
CA PHE A 262 -18.53 12.29 -18.69
C PHE A 262 -19.21 12.64 -17.36
N LEU A 263 -19.85 13.80 -17.27
CA LEU A 263 -20.58 14.21 -16.08
C LEU A 263 -21.78 13.28 -15.78
N ASP A 264 -22.58 12.97 -16.81
CA ASP A 264 -23.75 12.09 -16.71
C ASP A 264 -23.36 10.64 -16.32
N PHE A 265 -22.11 10.23 -16.58
CA PHE A 265 -21.61 8.89 -16.27
C PHE A 265 -20.75 8.82 -15.00
N LYS A 266 -20.37 9.94 -14.38
CA LYS A 266 -19.53 9.97 -13.16
C LYS A 266 -20.05 9.01 -12.08
N GLU A 267 -21.34 9.11 -11.74
CA GLU A 267 -21.96 8.27 -10.70
C GLU A 267 -22.03 6.80 -11.12
N ARG A 268 -22.29 6.53 -12.40
CA ARG A 268 -22.34 5.16 -12.95
C ARG A 268 -20.98 4.48 -12.94
N LEU A 269 -19.90 5.25 -12.99
CA LEU A 269 -18.52 4.76 -12.92
C LEU A 269 -18.07 4.48 -11.47
N LEU A 270 -18.85 4.82 -10.44
CA LEU A 270 -18.48 4.49 -9.05
C LEU A 270 -18.40 2.98 -8.78
N ILE A 271 -18.97 2.15 -9.66
CA ILE A 271 -18.83 0.68 -9.62
C ILE A 271 -17.38 0.20 -9.75
N TYR A 272 -16.47 1.05 -10.25
CA TYR A 272 -15.03 0.77 -10.25
C TYR A 272 -14.45 0.64 -8.84
N GLY A 273 -15.05 1.26 -7.81
CA GLY A 273 -14.61 1.10 -6.43
C GLY A 273 -14.66 -0.37 -5.99
N ASP A 274 -15.76 -1.07 -6.31
CA ASP A 274 -15.90 -2.49 -6.01
C ASP A 274 -14.89 -3.34 -6.79
N TYR A 275 -14.77 -3.10 -8.11
CA TYR A 275 -13.82 -3.80 -8.99
C TYR A 275 -12.37 -3.67 -8.50
N CYS A 276 -11.91 -2.43 -8.29
CA CYS A 276 -10.52 -2.16 -7.93
C CYS A 276 -10.18 -2.69 -6.53
N SER A 277 -11.12 -2.60 -5.58
CA SER A 277 -10.90 -3.12 -4.23
C SER A 277 -10.77 -4.64 -4.21
N HIS A 278 -11.44 -5.38 -5.11
CA HIS A 278 -11.42 -6.85 -5.17
C HIS A 278 -10.39 -7.42 -6.16
N MET A 279 -9.71 -6.58 -6.95
CA MET A 279 -8.76 -7.02 -7.98
C MET A 279 -7.65 -7.94 -7.45
N GLU A 280 -7.03 -7.57 -6.33
CA GLU A 280 -5.96 -8.39 -5.73
C GLU A 280 -6.49 -9.78 -5.33
N HIS A 281 -7.70 -9.84 -4.75
CA HIS A 281 -8.34 -11.10 -4.39
C HIS A 281 -8.65 -11.94 -5.63
N ALA A 282 -9.17 -11.33 -6.70
CA ALA A 282 -9.47 -12.00 -7.96
C ALA A 282 -8.21 -12.65 -8.57
N GLN A 283 -7.11 -11.90 -8.67
CA GLN A 283 -5.82 -12.40 -9.20
C GLN A 283 -5.30 -13.58 -8.38
N ASN A 284 -5.42 -13.49 -7.05
CA ASN A 284 -4.99 -14.54 -6.15
C ASN A 284 -5.82 -15.83 -6.28
N THR A 285 -7.14 -15.70 -6.34
CA THR A 285 -8.05 -16.83 -6.55
C THR A 285 -7.76 -17.50 -7.89
N LEU A 286 -7.58 -16.72 -8.95
CA LEU A 286 -7.21 -17.24 -10.27
C LEU A 286 -5.87 -18.00 -10.23
N ASN A 287 -4.83 -17.42 -9.64
CA ASN A 287 -3.52 -18.06 -9.48
C ASN A 287 -3.59 -19.39 -8.73
N GLN A 288 -4.34 -19.43 -7.62
CA GLN A 288 -4.51 -20.65 -6.82
C GLN A 288 -5.23 -21.74 -7.61
N LEU A 289 -6.26 -21.38 -8.38
CA LEU A 289 -6.98 -22.32 -9.23
C LEU A 289 -6.11 -22.84 -10.37
N LEU A 290 -5.32 -21.99 -11.02
CA LEU A 290 -4.39 -22.38 -12.07
C LEU A 290 -3.29 -23.33 -11.56
N ALA A 291 -2.84 -23.15 -10.32
CA ALA A 291 -1.83 -24.00 -9.69
C ALA A 291 -2.41 -25.35 -9.21
N GLY A 292 -3.64 -25.35 -8.68
CA GLY A 292 -4.25 -26.51 -8.05
C GLY A 292 -5.14 -27.36 -8.96
N ARG A 293 -5.63 -26.81 -10.07
CA ARG A 293 -6.61 -27.48 -10.95
C ARG A 293 -6.18 -27.47 -12.41
N GLU A 294 -5.78 -28.66 -12.88
CA GLU A 294 -5.32 -28.85 -14.26
C GLU A 294 -6.41 -28.59 -15.30
N ASP A 295 -7.65 -28.95 -15.03
CA ASP A 295 -8.78 -28.73 -15.93
C ASP A 295 -9.09 -27.24 -16.12
N VAL A 296 -8.98 -26.43 -15.05
CA VAL A 296 -9.08 -24.96 -15.13
C VAL A 296 -7.91 -24.39 -15.91
N ARG A 297 -6.68 -24.84 -15.63
CA ARG A 297 -5.48 -24.38 -16.33
C ARG A 297 -5.58 -24.61 -17.85
N GLN A 298 -5.90 -25.83 -18.26
CA GLN A 298 -6.09 -26.17 -19.68
C GLN A 298 -7.20 -25.32 -20.30
N LYS A 299 -8.31 -25.09 -19.58
CA LYS A 299 -9.39 -24.26 -20.11
C LYS A 299 -8.98 -22.80 -20.29
N VAL A 300 -8.25 -22.22 -19.34
CA VAL A 300 -7.74 -20.85 -19.44
C VAL A 300 -6.73 -20.71 -20.58
N GLU A 301 -5.85 -21.70 -20.79
CA GLU A 301 -4.93 -21.74 -21.93
C GLU A 301 -5.68 -21.81 -23.28
N GLU A 302 -6.71 -22.66 -23.38
CA GLU A 302 -7.56 -22.75 -24.58
C GLU A 302 -8.25 -21.40 -24.87
N CYS A 303 -8.76 -20.73 -23.84
CA CYS A 303 -9.39 -19.41 -23.96
C CYS A 303 -8.36 -18.36 -24.39
N THR A 304 -7.15 -18.42 -23.85
CA THR A 304 -6.06 -17.47 -24.16
C THR A 304 -5.64 -17.55 -25.61
N LEU A 305 -5.54 -18.75 -26.19
CA LEU A 305 -5.24 -18.90 -27.62
C LEU A 305 -6.32 -18.31 -28.55
N LYS A 306 -7.57 -18.19 -28.08
CA LYS A 306 -8.67 -17.60 -28.85
C LYS A 306 -8.73 -16.08 -28.76
N VAL A 307 -8.09 -15.47 -27.77
CA VAL A 307 -8.14 -14.03 -27.51
C VAL A 307 -6.80 -13.39 -27.85
N GLN A 308 -6.81 -12.46 -28.79
CA GLN A 308 -5.61 -11.70 -29.22
C GLN A 308 -4.40 -12.62 -29.54
N ASP A 309 -4.65 -13.76 -30.19
CA ASP A 309 -3.65 -14.78 -30.56
C ASP A 309 -2.76 -15.24 -29.39
N GLY A 310 -3.28 -15.21 -28.16
CA GLY A 310 -2.53 -15.58 -26.95
C GLY A 310 -1.49 -14.57 -26.50
N LYS A 311 -1.54 -13.32 -27.01
CA LYS A 311 -0.60 -12.26 -26.66
C LYS A 311 -0.68 -11.86 -25.19
N PHE A 312 -1.87 -11.91 -24.58
CA PHE A 312 -2.10 -11.54 -23.18
C PHE A 312 -2.86 -12.64 -22.46
N LYS A 313 -2.50 -12.89 -21.20
CA LYS A 313 -3.18 -13.84 -20.33
C LYS A 313 -4.43 -13.20 -19.72
N LEU A 314 -5.33 -14.03 -19.19
CA LEU A 314 -6.50 -13.54 -18.44
C LEU A 314 -6.12 -12.59 -17.30
N GLN A 315 -5.00 -12.88 -16.62
CA GLN A 315 -4.48 -12.06 -15.52
C GLN A 315 -4.19 -10.63 -15.97
N ASP A 316 -3.54 -10.49 -17.13
CA ASP A 316 -3.16 -9.22 -17.74
C ASP A 316 -4.43 -8.42 -18.12
N LEU A 317 -5.41 -9.11 -18.72
CA LEU A 317 -6.68 -8.52 -19.16
C LEU A 317 -7.53 -8.00 -18.00
N LEU A 318 -7.52 -8.67 -16.85
CA LEU A 318 -8.31 -8.26 -15.67
C LEU A 318 -7.78 -6.97 -15.03
N VAL A 319 -6.54 -6.55 -15.28
CA VAL A 319 -5.99 -5.29 -14.75
C VAL A 319 -6.42 -4.08 -15.59
N VAL A 320 -6.73 -4.29 -16.87
CA VAL A 320 -7.07 -3.22 -17.84
C VAL A 320 -8.16 -2.25 -17.36
N PRO A 321 -9.27 -2.69 -16.72
CA PRO A 321 -10.30 -1.77 -16.24
C PRO A 321 -9.79 -0.77 -15.20
N MET A 322 -8.97 -1.23 -14.25
CA MET A 322 -8.39 -0.38 -13.21
C MET A 322 -7.50 0.71 -13.84
N GLN A 323 -6.82 0.40 -14.94
CA GLN A 323 -5.98 1.36 -15.63
C GLN A 323 -6.80 2.32 -16.47
N ARG A 324 -7.82 1.82 -17.19
CA ARG A 324 -8.69 2.65 -18.04
C ARG A 324 -9.27 3.83 -17.29
N VAL A 325 -9.82 3.57 -16.09
CA VAL A 325 -10.48 4.62 -15.30
C VAL A 325 -9.51 5.73 -14.85
N LEU A 326 -8.22 5.41 -14.70
CA LEU A 326 -7.15 6.36 -14.39
C LEU A 326 -6.63 7.13 -15.62
N LYS A 327 -7.02 6.75 -16.85
CA LYS A 327 -6.64 7.49 -18.07
C LYS A 327 -7.64 8.60 -18.43
N TYR A 328 -8.89 8.54 -17.96
CA TYR A 328 -9.91 9.52 -18.35
C TYR A 328 -9.55 10.97 -18.02
N HIS A 329 -9.01 11.23 -16.83
CA HIS A 329 -8.58 12.59 -16.47
C HIS A 329 -7.38 13.06 -17.31
N LEU A 330 -6.49 12.16 -17.74
CA LEU A 330 -5.36 12.51 -18.62
C LEU A 330 -5.85 12.88 -20.02
N LEU A 331 -6.76 12.08 -20.58
CA LEU A 331 -7.37 12.33 -21.89
C LEU A 331 -8.16 13.65 -21.91
N LEU A 332 -8.96 13.92 -20.87
CA LEU A 332 -9.70 15.17 -20.74
C LEU A 332 -8.79 16.38 -20.52
N LYS A 333 -7.68 16.22 -19.79
CA LYS A 333 -6.68 17.27 -19.59
C LYS A 333 -6.03 17.68 -20.91
N GLU A 334 -5.68 16.71 -21.75
CA GLU A 334 -5.10 16.98 -23.07
C GLU A 334 -6.11 17.67 -24.00
N LEU A 335 -7.36 17.16 -24.05
CA LEU A 335 -8.45 17.77 -24.82
C LEU A 335 -8.74 19.22 -24.39
N LEU A 336 -8.73 19.48 -23.08
CA LEU A 336 -8.93 20.82 -22.52
C LEU A 336 -7.81 21.79 -22.92
N SER A 337 -6.58 21.28 -23.05
CA SER A 337 -5.41 22.08 -23.46
C SER A 337 -5.59 22.67 -24.86
N HIS A 338 -6.24 21.92 -25.77
CA HIS A 338 -6.54 22.31 -27.15
C HIS A 338 -7.95 22.91 -27.37
N SER A 339 -8.64 23.29 -26.28
CA SER A 339 -10.02 23.83 -26.32
C SER A 339 -10.12 25.22 -25.68
N THR A 340 -9.20 26.15 -25.98
CA THR A 340 -9.10 27.48 -25.33
C THR A 340 -10.28 28.41 -25.60
N ASP A 341 -10.77 28.47 -26.83
CA ASP A 341 -11.78 29.46 -27.26
C ASP A 341 -13.16 28.83 -27.52
N ARG A 342 -13.44 27.69 -26.87
CA ARG A 342 -14.66 26.89 -27.09
C ARG A 342 -15.72 27.16 -26.02
N PRO A 343 -17.01 27.21 -26.39
CA PRO A 343 -18.09 27.42 -25.42
C PRO A 343 -18.17 26.28 -24.38
N GLU A 344 -17.81 25.04 -24.75
CA GLU A 344 -17.81 23.90 -23.84
C GLU A 344 -16.61 23.83 -22.88
N ARG A 345 -15.65 24.78 -22.94
CA ARG A 345 -14.42 24.73 -22.12
C ARG A 345 -14.69 24.62 -20.63
N GLN A 346 -15.71 25.32 -20.13
CA GLN A 346 -16.07 25.27 -18.71
C GLN A 346 -16.61 23.90 -18.32
N GLN A 347 -17.48 23.30 -19.15
CA GLN A 347 -17.97 21.95 -18.91
C GLN A 347 -16.84 20.92 -19.00
N LEU A 348 -15.86 21.09 -19.88
CA LEU A 348 -14.67 20.22 -19.95
C LEU A 348 -13.83 20.28 -18.68
N LYS A 349 -13.73 21.44 -18.02
CA LYS A 349 -13.06 21.55 -16.70
C LYS A 349 -13.83 20.79 -15.64
N GLU A 350 -15.15 20.95 -15.58
CA GLU A 350 -16.00 20.22 -14.63
C GLU A 350 -15.92 18.71 -14.86
N ALA A 351 -15.90 18.27 -16.13
CA ALA A 351 -15.71 16.86 -16.48
C ALA A 351 -14.32 16.34 -16.08
N LEU A 352 -13.26 17.15 -16.25
CA LEU A 352 -11.92 16.82 -15.82
C LEU A 352 -11.86 16.64 -14.29
N GLU A 353 -12.38 17.61 -13.54
CA GLU A 353 -12.47 17.54 -12.07
C GLU A 353 -13.28 16.30 -11.64
N ALA A 354 -14.40 16.01 -12.30
CA ALA A 354 -15.19 14.82 -12.03
C ALA A 354 -14.42 13.50 -12.23
N MET A 355 -13.56 13.40 -13.24
CA MET A 355 -12.72 12.21 -13.47
C MET A 355 -11.51 12.15 -12.54
N GLN A 356 -10.99 13.29 -12.08
CA GLN A 356 -9.98 13.35 -11.01
C GLN A 356 -10.58 12.88 -9.67
N ASP A 357 -11.79 13.33 -9.34
CA ASP A 357 -12.55 12.86 -8.17
C ASP A 357 -12.76 11.35 -8.21
N LEU A 358 -13.09 10.81 -9.39
CA LEU A 358 -13.28 9.37 -9.56
C LEU A 358 -11.97 8.60 -9.28
N ALA A 359 -10.83 9.09 -9.78
CA ALA A 359 -9.53 8.49 -9.50
C ALA A 359 -9.17 8.56 -8.00
N MET A 360 -9.45 9.70 -7.35
CA MET A 360 -9.27 9.86 -5.90
C MET A 360 -10.17 8.89 -5.12
N TYR A 361 -11.44 8.79 -5.49
CA TYR A 361 -12.40 7.86 -4.89
C TYR A 361 -11.91 6.41 -4.97
N ILE A 362 -11.43 5.96 -6.13
CA ILE A 362 -10.91 4.59 -6.30
C ILE A 362 -9.71 4.34 -5.38
N ASN A 363 -8.80 5.30 -5.28
CA ASN A 363 -7.67 5.23 -4.37
C ASN A 363 -8.10 5.17 -2.90
N GLU A 364 -9.10 5.97 -2.50
CA GLU A 364 -9.64 5.93 -1.14
C GLU A 364 -10.36 4.60 -0.84
N VAL A 365 -11.12 4.04 -1.78
CA VAL A 365 -11.76 2.73 -1.60
C VAL A 365 -10.73 1.61 -1.42
N LYS A 366 -9.65 1.61 -2.23
CA LYS A 366 -8.54 0.66 -2.05
C LYS A 366 -7.90 0.83 -0.66
N ARG A 367 -7.64 2.09 -0.25
CA ARG A 367 -7.07 2.43 1.06
C ARG A 367 -7.99 2.02 2.22
N ASP A 368 -9.29 2.18 2.09
CA ASP A 368 -10.27 1.78 3.11
C ASP A 368 -10.29 0.26 3.29
N LYS A 369 -10.18 -0.49 2.20
CA LYS A 369 -10.07 -1.96 2.29
C LYS A 369 -8.78 -2.40 2.98
N GLU A 370 -7.65 -1.79 2.66
CA GLU A 370 -6.38 -2.01 3.37
C GLU A 370 -6.50 -1.65 4.85
N THR A 371 -7.18 -0.54 5.15
CA THR A 371 -7.44 -0.08 6.52
C THR A 371 -8.29 -1.09 7.29
N LEU A 372 -9.35 -1.62 6.68
CA LEU A 372 -10.18 -2.67 7.29
C LEU A 372 -9.38 -3.95 7.57
N LYS A 373 -8.44 -4.32 6.69
CA LYS A 373 -7.50 -5.43 6.95
C LYS A 373 -6.64 -5.14 8.17
N LYS A 374 -6.04 -3.93 8.26
CA LYS A 374 -5.27 -3.49 9.45
C LYS A 374 -6.11 -3.54 10.73
N ILE A 375 -7.36 -3.06 10.68
CA ILE A 375 -8.30 -3.10 11.80
C ILE A 375 -8.60 -4.54 12.24
N SER A 376 -8.79 -5.47 11.29
CA SER A 376 -8.99 -6.89 11.59
C SER A 376 -7.77 -7.51 12.29
N GLU A 377 -6.56 -7.13 11.86
CA GLU A 377 -5.31 -7.55 12.51
C GLU A 377 -5.24 -7.05 13.96
N PHE A 378 -5.54 -5.76 14.18
CA PHE A 378 -5.62 -5.20 15.54
C PHE A 378 -6.65 -5.95 16.39
N GLN A 379 -7.86 -6.15 15.86
CA GLN A 379 -8.94 -6.87 16.56
C GLN A 379 -8.50 -8.27 16.99
N SER A 380 -7.81 -9.01 16.11
CA SER A 380 -7.35 -10.37 16.43
C SER A 380 -6.27 -10.41 17.52
N SER A 381 -5.54 -9.31 17.71
CA SER A 381 -4.44 -9.21 18.65
C SER A 381 -4.84 -8.68 20.04
N ILE A 382 -6.01 -8.04 20.15
CA ILE A 382 -6.50 -7.44 21.40
C ILE A 382 -7.46 -8.41 22.09
N GLU A 383 -7.04 -8.92 23.24
CA GLU A 383 -7.83 -9.79 24.10
C GLU A 383 -8.89 -9.00 24.88
N ASN A 384 -10.03 -9.64 25.16
CA ASN A 384 -11.17 -9.08 25.91
C ASN A 384 -11.88 -7.88 25.26
N LEU A 385 -11.70 -7.67 23.96
CA LEU A 385 -12.44 -6.66 23.20
C LEU A 385 -13.75 -7.24 22.67
N GLN A 386 -14.89 -6.76 23.19
CA GLN A 386 -16.22 -7.24 22.80
C GLN A 386 -16.84 -6.48 21.60
N VAL A 387 -16.35 -5.26 21.34
CA VAL A 387 -16.86 -4.38 20.27
C VAL A 387 -15.97 -4.52 19.04
N LYS A 388 -16.54 -4.31 17.85
CA LYS A 388 -15.75 -4.29 16.62
C LYS A 388 -15.05 -2.95 16.45
N LEU A 389 -13.75 -2.99 16.20
CA LEU A 389 -12.92 -1.81 15.99
C LEU A 389 -13.36 -0.96 14.78
N GLU A 390 -14.02 -1.56 13.79
CA GLU A 390 -14.55 -0.84 12.61
C GLU A 390 -15.55 0.27 13.00
N GLU A 391 -16.24 0.13 14.14
CA GLU A 391 -17.19 1.13 14.64
C GLU A 391 -16.49 2.38 15.19
N TYR A 392 -15.21 2.27 15.57
CA TYR A 392 -14.41 3.35 16.13
C TYR A 392 -13.71 4.24 15.08
N GLY A 393 -13.86 3.92 13.80
CA GLY A 393 -13.28 4.68 12.69
C GLY A 393 -11.92 4.15 12.24
N ARG A 394 -11.14 5.02 11.60
CA ARG A 394 -9.79 4.69 11.09
C ARG A 394 -8.76 4.75 12.22
N PRO A 395 -7.79 3.82 12.28
CA PRO A 395 -6.65 3.93 13.18
C PRO A 395 -5.74 5.08 12.77
N LYS A 396 -5.22 5.81 13.75
CA LYS A 396 -4.35 6.98 13.55
C LYS A 396 -2.89 6.68 13.86
N ILE A 397 -2.65 6.16 15.05
CA ILE A 397 -1.31 5.83 15.57
C ILE A 397 -1.45 4.79 16.68
N ASP A 398 -0.44 3.95 16.82
CA ASP A 398 -0.35 2.99 17.92
C ASP A 398 1.09 2.87 18.43
N GLY A 399 1.24 2.58 19.71
CA GLY A 399 2.57 2.41 20.30
C GLY A 399 2.62 2.45 21.83
N GLU A 400 3.84 2.34 22.36
CA GLU A 400 4.10 2.29 23.80
C GLU A 400 4.17 3.67 24.46
N LEU A 401 3.29 3.91 25.44
CA LEU A 401 3.28 5.13 26.25
C LEU A 401 3.22 4.79 27.74
N LYS A 402 3.75 5.68 28.59
CA LYS A 402 3.45 5.60 30.03
C LYS A 402 2.17 6.36 30.30
N VAL A 403 1.23 5.71 30.98
CA VAL A 403 -0.06 6.30 31.33
C VAL A 403 -0.11 6.48 32.84
N ARG A 404 -0.55 7.66 33.27
CA ARG A 404 -0.91 7.95 34.66
C ARG A 404 -2.35 8.41 34.70
N SER A 405 -3.17 7.75 35.51
CA SER A 405 -4.52 8.25 35.80
C SER A 405 -4.42 9.36 36.83
N ILE A 406 -5.30 10.36 36.76
CA ILE A 406 -5.40 11.37 37.82
C ILE A 406 -5.75 10.73 39.18
N VAL A 407 -6.47 9.61 39.18
CA VAL A 407 -6.85 8.86 40.39
C VAL A 407 -5.71 7.97 40.90
N ASN A 408 -4.86 7.47 40.00
CA ASN A 408 -3.72 6.61 40.34
C ASN A 408 -2.42 7.26 39.87
N HIS A 409 -1.71 7.89 40.81
CA HIS A 409 -0.52 8.69 40.53
C HIS A 409 0.72 7.89 40.05
N THR A 410 0.60 6.57 39.86
CA THR A 410 1.70 5.75 39.34
C THR A 410 1.77 5.80 37.81
N LYS A 411 2.98 5.93 37.27
CA LYS A 411 3.22 5.78 35.82
C LYS A 411 3.19 4.29 35.49
N GLN A 412 2.39 3.91 34.50
CA GLN A 412 2.23 2.52 34.10
C GLN A 412 2.54 2.37 32.61
N ASP A 413 3.37 1.38 32.26
CA ASP A 413 3.68 1.09 30.86
C ASP A 413 2.43 0.48 30.18
N ARG A 414 2.00 1.09 29.08
CA ARG A 414 0.82 0.70 28.31
C ARG A 414 1.11 0.78 26.82
N TYR A 415 0.33 0.04 26.05
CA TYR A 415 0.27 0.14 24.61
C TYR A 415 -1.05 0.79 24.23
N LEU A 416 -1.02 1.81 23.39
CA LEU A 416 -2.20 2.54 22.97
C LEU A 416 -2.50 2.26 21.50
N PHE A 417 -3.78 2.15 21.16
CA PHE A 417 -4.26 2.25 19.78
C PHE A 417 -5.21 3.46 19.72
N LEU A 418 -4.84 4.50 18.94
CA LEU A 418 -5.67 5.67 18.71
C LEU A 418 -6.49 5.47 17.43
N PHE A 419 -7.80 5.67 17.54
CA PHE A 419 -8.78 5.69 16.46
C PHE A 419 -9.48 7.05 16.39
N ASP A 420 -10.21 7.33 15.30
CA ASP A 420 -11.00 8.57 15.16
C ASP A 420 -11.88 8.89 16.38
N LYS A 421 -12.47 7.86 17.02
CA LYS A 421 -13.45 8.05 18.10
C LYS A 421 -12.95 7.67 19.49
N VAL A 422 -11.91 6.85 19.61
CA VAL A 422 -11.48 6.29 20.90
C VAL A 422 -9.96 6.11 20.99
N VAL A 423 -9.46 6.08 22.23
CA VAL A 423 -8.15 5.51 22.56
C VAL A 423 -8.35 4.20 23.29
N ILE A 424 -7.72 3.13 22.79
CA ILE A 424 -7.73 1.82 23.42
C ILE A 424 -6.41 1.66 24.18
N VAL A 425 -6.51 1.54 25.50
CA VAL A 425 -5.37 1.37 26.40
C VAL A 425 -5.23 -0.12 26.73
N CYS A 426 -4.09 -0.69 26.36
CA CYS A 426 -3.78 -2.10 26.53
C CYS A 426 -2.54 -2.31 27.40
N LYS A 427 -2.44 -3.50 28.00
CA LYS A 427 -1.21 -4.03 28.59
C LYS A 427 -0.66 -5.11 27.66
N ARG A 428 0.56 -4.92 27.15
CA ARG A 428 1.21 -5.91 26.27
C ARG A 428 1.52 -7.21 27.03
N ARG A 429 1.21 -8.36 26.42
CA ARG A 429 1.47 -9.73 26.92
C ARG A 429 2.15 -10.55 25.81
N GLY A 430 3.46 -10.38 25.67
CA GLY A 430 4.20 -10.98 24.56
C GLY A 430 3.75 -10.39 23.23
N TYR A 431 3.00 -11.18 22.44
CA TYR A 431 2.48 -10.79 21.12
C TYR A 431 1.01 -10.35 21.13
N SER A 432 0.28 -10.54 22.25
CA SER A 432 -1.11 -10.09 22.40
C SER A 432 -1.21 -8.84 23.29
N TYR A 433 -2.37 -8.19 23.23
CA TYR A 433 -2.67 -6.96 23.94
C TYR A 433 -3.89 -7.18 24.84
N GLU A 434 -3.68 -7.11 26.16
CA GLU A 434 -4.76 -7.24 27.14
C GLU A 434 -5.45 -5.89 27.32
N LEU A 435 -6.72 -5.77 26.89
CA LEU A 435 -7.50 -4.53 27.05
C LEU A 435 -7.57 -4.12 28.52
N LYS A 436 -7.32 -2.83 28.80
CA LYS A 436 -7.45 -2.22 30.13
C LYS A 436 -8.52 -1.16 30.20
N GLU A 437 -8.59 -0.30 29.18
CA GLU A 437 -9.53 0.81 29.16
C GLU A 437 -9.81 1.25 27.73
N VAL A 438 -11.03 1.73 27.47
CA VAL A 438 -11.41 2.38 26.21
C VAL A 438 -11.85 3.79 26.56
N ILE A 439 -11.18 4.79 26.00
CA ILE A 439 -11.42 6.21 26.30
C ILE A 439 -12.11 6.83 25.09
N GLU A 440 -13.34 7.26 25.26
CA GLU A 440 -14.11 7.92 24.18
C GLU A 440 -13.68 9.37 24.00
N LEU A 441 -13.18 9.72 22.81
CA LEU A 441 -12.63 11.04 22.52
C LEU A 441 -13.70 12.13 22.52
N LEU A 442 -14.96 11.78 22.23
CA LEU A 442 -16.09 12.72 22.26
C LEU A 442 -16.24 13.43 23.62
N PHE A 443 -15.87 12.76 24.71
CA PHE A 443 -16.00 13.29 26.08
C PHE A 443 -14.70 13.79 26.68
N HIS A 444 -13.61 13.80 25.92
CA HIS A 444 -12.30 14.19 26.41
C HIS A 444 -11.67 15.28 25.54
N LYS A 445 -10.88 16.13 26.18
CA LYS A 445 -10.09 17.15 25.49
C LYS A 445 -8.61 16.92 25.73
N MET A 446 -7.84 16.89 24.65
CA MET A 446 -6.38 16.85 24.71
C MET A 446 -5.85 18.25 25.04
N THR A 447 -4.90 18.32 25.97
CA THR A 447 -4.19 19.55 26.32
C THR A 447 -2.72 19.27 26.59
N ASP A 448 -1.85 20.14 26.10
CA ASP A 448 -0.41 20.01 26.30
C ASP A 448 -0.01 20.09 27.79
N ASP A 449 1.03 19.35 28.19
CA ASP A 449 1.70 19.49 29.48
C ASP A 449 3.07 20.19 29.30
N PRO A 450 3.15 21.52 29.49
CA PRO A 450 4.40 22.26 29.38
C PRO A 450 5.30 22.10 30.61
N MET A 451 4.81 21.56 31.74
CA MET A 451 5.55 21.56 33.01
C MET A 451 6.67 20.51 33.08
N ASN A 452 6.67 19.53 32.18
CA ASN A 452 7.66 18.44 32.18
C ASN A 452 8.88 18.64 31.26
N ASN A 453 8.97 19.77 30.55
CA ASN A 453 10.10 20.10 29.66
C ASN A 453 11.36 20.64 30.39
N LYS A 454 11.40 20.63 31.73
CA LYS A 454 12.56 21.16 32.49
C LYS A 454 13.71 20.16 32.63
N ASP A 455 13.44 18.86 32.51
CA ASP A 455 14.43 17.79 32.53
C ASP A 455 14.33 17.03 31.20
N VAL A 456 15.35 17.15 30.34
CA VAL A 456 15.52 16.38 29.09
C VAL A 456 15.82 14.91 29.45
N LYS A 457 14.80 14.20 29.94
CA LYS A 457 14.89 12.80 30.40
C LYS A 457 13.84 11.98 29.66
N LYS A 458 14.22 10.78 29.19
CA LYS A 458 13.28 9.84 28.55
C LYS A 458 12.01 9.68 29.42
N TRP A 459 10.83 9.70 28.80
CA TRP A 459 9.53 9.58 29.49
C TRP A 459 9.12 10.76 30.38
N SER A 460 9.69 11.95 30.15
CA SER A 460 9.21 13.21 30.75
C SER A 460 8.18 13.92 29.88
N TYR A 461 8.33 13.95 28.56
CA TYR A 461 7.41 14.62 27.64
C TYR A 461 5.99 14.06 27.77
N GLY A 462 5.00 14.90 28.05
CA GLY A 462 3.63 14.42 28.21
C GLY A 462 2.57 15.39 27.75
N PHE A 463 1.35 14.90 27.74
CA PHE A 463 0.12 15.64 27.46
C PHE A 463 -1.02 15.03 28.28
N TYR A 464 -2.08 15.80 28.47
CA TYR A 464 -3.26 15.39 29.22
C TYR A 464 -4.42 15.10 28.29
N LEU A 465 -5.25 14.14 28.69
CA LEU A 465 -6.57 13.90 28.12
C LEU A 465 -7.59 13.97 29.26
N ILE A 466 -8.34 15.07 29.30
CA ILE A 466 -9.18 15.44 30.43
C ILE A 466 -10.65 15.30 30.04
N HIS A 467 -11.43 14.59 30.84
CA HIS A 467 -12.87 14.47 30.62
C HIS A 467 -13.54 15.85 30.76
N LEU A 468 -14.42 16.21 29.82
CA LEU A 468 -15.07 17.53 29.75
C LEU A 468 -15.89 17.89 31.00
N GLN A 469 -16.41 16.87 31.71
CA GLN A 469 -17.15 17.02 32.97
C GLN A 469 -16.28 16.79 34.23
N GLY A 470 -14.96 16.68 34.10
CA GLY A 470 -14.03 16.54 35.24
C GLY A 470 -14.06 15.20 36.00
N LYS A 471 -14.58 14.12 35.39
CA LYS A 471 -14.72 12.80 36.02
C LYS A 471 -13.40 12.03 36.10
N GLN A 472 -12.83 11.73 34.93
CA GLN A 472 -11.57 11.01 34.78
C GLN A 472 -10.63 11.83 33.90
N GLY A 473 -9.33 11.68 34.12
CA GLY A 473 -8.35 12.21 33.22
C GLY A 473 -7.09 11.38 33.25
N PHE A 474 -6.38 11.44 32.15
CA PHE A 474 -5.19 10.67 31.90
C PHE A 474 -4.07 11.63 31.55
N GLN A 475 -2.87 11.27 31.98
CA GLN A 475 -1.65 11.90 31.53
C GLN A 475 -0.82 10.84 30.82
N PHE A 476 -0.48 11.14 29.58
CA PHE A 476 0.35 10.31 28.73
C PHE A 476 1.77 10.86 28.75
N PHE A 477 2.75 9.98 28.82
CA PHE A 477 4.16 10.32 28.70
C PHE A 477 4.79 9.56 27.55
N CYS A 478 5.49 10.30 26.70
CA CYS A 478 6.22 9.85 25.53
C CYS A 478 7.72 9.79 25.82
N LYS A 479 8.43 8.94 25.10
CA LYS A 479 9.88 8.78 25.26
C LYS A 479 10.63 10.06 24.85
N THR A 480 10.20 10.70 23.76
CA THR A 480 10.80 11.91 23.17
C THR A 480 9.76 12.99 22.86
N GLU A 481 10.23 14.21 22.63
CA GLU A 481 9.39 15.36 22.24
C GLU A 481 8.76 15.15 20.87
N ASP A 482 9.50 14.57 19.93
CA ASP A 482 8.99 14.21 18.59
C ASP A 482 7.85 13.20 18.66
N MET A 483 7.98 12.17 19.49
CA MET A 483 6.89 11.22 19.74
C MET A 483 5.67 11.92 20.32
N LYS A 484 5.84 12.83 21.30
CA LYS A 484 4.74 13.63 21.85
C LYS A 484 4.05 14.45 20.77
N ARG A 485 4.80 15.15 19.91
CA ARG A 485 4.27 15.96 18.81
C ARG A 485 3.43 15.11 17.86
N LYS A 486 3.96 13.96 17.39
CA LYS A 486 3.22 13.03 16.52
C LYS A 486 1.92 12.56 17.15
N TRP A 487 1.95 12.14 18.43
CA TRP A 487 0.73 11.71 19.11
C TRP A 487 -0.29 12.84 19.20
N MET A 488 0.12 14.05 19.61
CA MET A 488 -0.76 15.20 19.70
C MET A 488 -1.38 15.60 18.35
N GLU A 489 -0.60 15.62 17.27
CA GLU A 489 -1.08 15.90 15.91
C GLU A 489 -2.15 14.89 15.46
N GLN A 490 -2.10 13.64 15.93
CA GLN A 490 -3.11 12.63 15.61
C GLN A 490 -4.37 12.70 16.50
N PHE A 491 -4.32 13.43 17.62
CA PHE A 491 -5.49 13.72 18.47
C PHE A 491 -6.28 14.94 18.00
N GLU A 492 -5.66 15.84 17.23
CA GLU A 492 -6.29 17.01 16.60
C GLU A 492 -7.08 16.61 15.34
#